data_AF-A0A1F7UKR1-F1
#
_entry.id   AF-A0A1F7UKR1-F1
#
_cell.length_a   1.000
_cell.length_b   1.000
_cell.length_c   1.000
_cell.angle_alpha   90.00
_cell.angle_beta   90.00
_cell.angle_gamma   90.00
#
_symmetry.space_group_name_H-M   'P 1'
#
loop_
_entity.id
_entity.type
_entity.pdbx_description
1 polymer ?
#
loop_
_entity_poly.entity_id
_entity_poly.type
_entity_poly.pdbx_seq_one_letter_code
_entity_poly.pdbx_strand_id
1 'polypeptide(L)'
;MALVIDRAVRPLVLHLPAWVTPNAISIVRGLAVIPVVLVHREHPFIAGFGILLPAMLLDLVDGPLARARGQASQIGAFLDATADKIFIHGVLWLACYPRIPLPAAVAMSYLDALLTVIRPMKRYLGSTAKANDFGKWKTVFQAVGIGFYLVRLPILETLGLPILIGALVMAALSFGGHARDLFRSNDF
;
A
#
# COMPACT_ATOMS: atom_id res chain seq x y z
N MET A 1 -5.16 13.79 -8.70
CA MET A 1 -4.36 12.55 -8.83
C MET A 1 -5.17 11.38 -9.41
N ALA A 2 -6.19 10.86 -8.72
CA ALA A 2 -6.95 9.68 -9.19
C ALA A 2 -7.51 9.79 -10.62
N LEU A 3 -8.07 10.95 -11.01
CA LEU A 3 -8.58 11.18 -12.37
C LEU A 3 -7.48 11.25 -13.45
N VAL A 4 -6.27 11.67 -13.09
CA VAL A 4 -5.14 11.75 -14.02
C VAL A 4 -4.58 10.37 -14.28
N ILE A 5 -4.38 9.58 -13.21
CA ILE A 5 -3.95 8.18 -13.30
C ILE A 5 -4.98 7.37 -14.06
N ASP A 6 -6.27 7.54 -13.74
CA ASP A 6 -7.35 6.87 -14.47
C ASP A 6 -7.28 7.18 -15.97
N ARG A 7 -7.20 8.45 -16.38
CA ARG A 7 -7.06 8.81 -17.81
C ARG A 7 -5.82 8.22 -18.48
N ALA A 8 -4.68 8.22 -17.78
CA ALA A 8 -3.42 7.71 -18.33
C ALA A 8 -3.41 6.19 -18.48
N VAL A 9 -3.96 5.47 -17.50
CA VAL A 9 -3.94 4.00 -17.44
C VAL A 9 -5.14 3.37 -18.16
N ARG A 10 -6.25 4.09 -18.32
CA ARG A 10 -7.47 3.64 -19.01
C ARG A 10 -7.22 3.00 -20.39
N PRO A 11 -6.44 3.57 -21.32
CA PRO A 11 -6.18 2.91 -22.59
C PRO A 11 -5.49 1.56 -22.38
N LEU A 12 -4.52 1.46 -21.46
CA LEU A 12 -3.80 0.22 -21.18
C LEU A 12 -4.72 -0.87 -20.61
N VAL A 13 -5.57 -0.54 -19.63
CA VAL A 13 -6.46 -1.53 -18.99
C VAL A 13 -7.53 -2.08 -19.92
N LEU A 14 -7.93 -1.32 -20.95
CA LEU A 14 -8.87 -1.79 -21.96
C LEU A 14 -8.27 -2.82 -22.92
N HIS A 15 -6.94 -2.84 -23.09
CA HIS A 15 -6.24 -3.85 -23.89
C HIS A 15 -5.98 -5.15 -23.12
N LEU A 16 -6.22 -5.16 -21.80
CA LEU A 16 -6.06 -6.38 -21.01
C LEU A 16 -7.10 -7.43 -21.44
N PRO A 17 -6.74 -8.72 -21.47
CA PRO A 17 -7.68 -9.80 -21.75
C PRO A 17 -8.86 -9.82 -20.78
N ALA A 18 -10.02 -10.31 -21.22
CA ALA A 18 -11.24 -10.36 -20.41
C ALA A 18 -11.09 -11.21 -19.13
N TRP A 19 -10.21 -12.21 -19.14
CA TRP A 19 -9.96 -13.09 -17.99
C TRP A 19 -9.15 -12.42 -16.86
N VAL A 20 -8.46 -11.31 -17.13
CA VAL A 20 -7.75 -10.54 -16.10
C VAL A 20 -8.76 -9.68 -15.36
N THR A 21 -9.16 -10.06 -14.15
CA THR A 21 -10.11 -9.31 -13.33
C THR A 21 -9.39 -8.43 -12.30
N PRO A 22 -9.99 -7.32 -11.84
CA PRO A 22 -9.43 -6.49 -10.77
C PRO A 22 -9.12 -7.30 -9.51
N ASN A 23 -10.03 -8.19 -9.10
CA ASN A 23 -9.84 -9.04 -7.93
C ASN A 23 -8.67 -10.02 -8.10
N ALA A 24 -8.47 -10.57 -9.30
CA ALA A 24 -7.33 -11.43 -9.59
C ALA A 24 -6.00 -10.65 -9.46
N ILE A 25 -5.96 -9.39 -9.91
CA ILE A 25 -4.79 -8.52 -9.73
C ILE A 25 -4.48 -8.33 -8.25
N SER A 26 -5.48 -7.98 -7.43
CA SER A 26 -5.30 -7.82 -5.98
C SER A 26 -4.83 -9.13 -5.33
N ILE A 27 -5.41 -10.29 -5.67
CA ILE A 27 -4.99 -11.59 -5.12
C ILE A 27 -3.53 -11.90 -5.49
N VAL A 28 -3.17 -11.75 -6.77
CA VAL A 28 -1.79 -11.99 -7.22
C VAL A 28 -0.81 -11.08 -6.50
N ARG A 29 -1.17 -9.80 -6.30
CA ARG A 29 -0.36 -8.86 -5.52
C ARG A 29 -0.17 -9.33 -4.07
N GLY A 30 -1.24 -9.72 -3.39
CA GLY A 30 -1.17 -10.27 -2.03
C GLY A 30 -0.26 -11.51 -1.94
N LEU A 31 -0.38 -12.42 -2.91
CA LEU A 31 0.41 -13.64 -3.00
C LEU A 31 1.87 -13.39 -3.42
N ALA A 32 2.18 -12.24 -4.02
CA ALA A 32 3.54 -11.89 -4.44
C ALA A 32 4.53 -11.82 -3.26
N VAL A 33 4.05 -11.78 -2.01
CA VAL A 33 4.91 -11.94 -0.82
C VAL A 33 5.67 -13.27 -0.84
N ILE A 34 5.05 -14.35 -1.33
CA ILE A 34 5.66 -15.69 -1.36
C ILE A 34 6.93 -15.69 -2.22
N PRO A 35 6.89 -15.34 -3.51
CA PRO A 35 8.11 -15.31 -4.31
C PRO A 35 9.12 -14.28 -3.80
N VAL A 36 8.69 -13.14 -3.23
CA VAL A 36 9.63 -12.20 -2.57
C VAL A 36 10.40 -12.89 -1.45
N VAL A 37 9.72 -13.58 -0.54
CA VAL A 37 10.35 -14.27 0.60
C VAL A 37 11.22 -15.44 0.16
N LEU A 38 10.90 -16.09 -0.96
CA LEU A 38 11.73 -17.17 -1.49
C LEU A 38 13.03 -16.64 -2.11
N VAL A 39 12.98 -15.54 -2.86
CA VAL A 39 14.13 -15.07 -3.66
C VAL A 39 14.95 -13.96 -3.00
N HIS A 40 14.46 -13.27 -1.97
CA HIS A 40 15.13 -12.08 -1.41
C HIS A 40 16.54 -12.32 -0.83
N ARG A 41 16.91 -13.57 -0.53
CA ARG A 41 18.24 -13.90 0.01
C ARG A 41 19.28 -14.02 -1.09
N GLU A 42 18.94 -14.76 -2.13
CA GLU A 42 19.84 -15.10 -3.24
C GLU A 42 19.79 -14.05 -4.36
N HIS A 43 18.62 -13.44 -4.57
CA HIS A 43 18.36 -12.47 -5.63
C HIS A 43 17.63 -11.22 -5.10
N PRO A 44 18.27 -10.42 -4.25
CA PRO A 44 17.64 -9.27 -3.59
C PRO A 44 17.18 -8.18 -4.57
N PHE A 45 17.89 -7.99 -5.70
CA PHE A 45 17.47 -7.07 -6.76
C PHE A 45 16.20 -7.53 -7.47
N ILE A 46 16.05 -8.84 -7.71
CA ILE A 46 14.84 -9.40 -8.31
C ILE A 46 13.67 -9.25 -7.32
N ALA A 47 13.88 -9.53 -6.03
CA ALA A 47 12.85 -9.32 -5.01
C ALA A 47 12.39 -7.85 -4.94
N GLY A 48 13.32 -6.89 -4.94
CA GLY A 48 13.04 -5.46 -4.90
C GLY A 48 12.44 -4.89 -6.19
N PHE A 49 13.21 -4.91 -7.27
CA PHE A 49 12.85 -4.24 -8.53
C PHE A 49 12.03 -5.13 -9.46
N GLY A 50 12.23 -6.45 -9.41
CA GLY A 50 11.53 -7.40 -10.26
C GLY A 50 10.16 -7.83 -9.75
N ILE A 51 9.91 -7.75 -8.43
CA ILE A 51 8.66 -8.22 -7.82
C ILE A 51 7.98 -7.11 -7.02
N LEU A 52 8.65 -6.53 -6.02
CA LEU A 52 8.02 -5.53 -5.14
C LEU A 52 7.58 -4.28 -5.90
N LEU A 53 8.45 -3.71 -6.73
CA LEU A 53 8.11 -2.51 -7.48
C LEU A 53 6.91 -2.74 -8.44
N PRO A 54 6.89 -3.78 -9.30
CA PRO A 54 5.72 -4.10 -10.11
C PRO A 54 4.46 -4.37 -9.29
N ALA A 55 4.58 -5.10 -8.17
CA ALA A 55 3.44 -5.38 -7.29
C ALA A 55 2.82 -4.09 -6.72
N MET A 56 3.63 -3.13 -6.29
CA MET A 56 3.14 -1.82 -5.83
C MET A 56 2.52 -0.99 -6.96
N LEU A 57 3.02 -1.13 -8.19
CA LEU A 57 2.45 -0.43 -9.36
C LEU A 57 1.13 -1.07 -9.83
N LEU A 58 0.92 -2.37 -9.62
CA LEU A 58 -0.32 -3.06 -9.99
C LEU A 58 -1.56 -2.51 -9.25
N ASP A 59 -1.39 -1.94 -8.06
CA ASP A 59 -2.44 -1.23 -7.31
C ASP A 59 -3.02 -0.02 -8.07
N LEU A 60 -2.22 0.57 -8.98
CA LEU A 60 -2.70 1.66 -9.82
C LEU A 60 -3.62 1.17 -10.96
N VAL A 61 -3.71 -0.14 -11.18
CA VAL A 61 -4.36 -0.75 -12.34
C VAL A 61 -5.73 -1.35 -11.98
N ASP A 62 -5.89 -1.97 -10.81
CA ASP A 62 -7.14 -2.63 -10.41
C ASP A 62 -8.34 -1.67 -10.32
N GLY A 63 -8.15 -0.46 -9.78
CA GLY A 63 -9.19 0.55 -9.63
C GLY A 63 -9.69 1.06 -10.99
N PRO A 64 -8.82 1.55 -11.88
CA PRO A 64 -9.20 1.93 -13.25
C PRO A 64 -9.82 0.76 -14.03
N LEU A 65 -9.28 -0.46 -13.89
CA LEU A 65 -9.82 -1.65 -14.54
C LEU A 65 -11.25 -1.96 -14.06
N ALA A 66 -11.49 -1.91 -12.75
CA ALA A 66 -12.80 -2.14 -12.16
C ALA A 66 -13.83 -1.11 -12.63
N ARG A 67 -13.46 0.17 -12.73
CA ARG A 67 -14.33 1.22 -13.26
C ARG A 67 -14.58 1.07 -14.76
N ALA A 68 -13.53 0.78 -15.54
CA ALA A 68 -13.62 0.65 -16.99
C ALA A 68 -14.50 -0.54 -17.41
N ARG A 69 -14.51 -1.63 -16.63
CA ARG A 69 -15.29 -2.84 -16.90
C ARG A 69 -16.61 -2.93 -16.13
N GLY A 70 -16.99 -1.92 -15.33
CA GLY A 70 -18.19 -1.96 -14.51
C GLY A 70 -18.16 -3.02 -13.39
N GLN A 71 -16.96 -3.44 -12.96
CA GLN A 71 -16.73 -4.47 -11.94
C GLN A 71 -16.39 -3.89 -10.55
N ALA A 72 -16.58 -2.58 -10.36
CA ALA A 72 -16.37 -1.92 -9.09
C ALA A 72 -17.37 -2.44 -8.04
N SER A 73 -16.86 -3.05 -6.96
CA SER A 73 -17.68 -3.64 -5.90
C SER A 73 -17.09 -3.38 -4.50
N GLN A 74 -17.92 -3.46 -3.47
CA GLN A 74 -17.47 -3.29 -2.08
C GLN A 74 -16.54 -4.43 -1.64
N ILE A 75 -16.85 -5.66 -2.05
CA ILE A 75 -16.02 -6.85 -1.78
C ILE A 75 -14.66 -6.70 -2.47
N GLY A 76 -14.63 -6.26 -3.73
CA GLY A 76 -13.38 -6.02 -4.46
C GLY A 76 -12.52 -4.95 -3.77
N ALA A 77 -13.12 -3.82 -3.37
CA ALA A 77 -12.39 -2.77 -2.65
C ALA A 77 -11.86 -3.23 -1.28
N PHE A 78 -12.56 -4.13 -0.59
CA PHE A 78 -12.09 -4.73 0.65
C PHE A 78 -10.92 -5.70 0.41
N LEU A 79 -11.04 -6.57 -0.60
CA LEU A 79 -10.00 -7.51 -1.00
C LEU A 79 -8.72 -6.79 -1.40
N ASP A 80 -8.86 -5.71 -2.17
CA ASP A 80 -7.78 -4.82 -2.60
C ASP A 80 -7.00 -4.24 -1.41
N ALA A 81 -7.72 -3.59 -0.49
CA ALA A 81 -7.16 -3.02 0.73
C ALA A 81 -6.58 -4.06 1.71
N THR A 82 -6.95 -5.33 1.56
CA THR A 82 -6.42 -6.45 2.35
C THR A 82 -5.15 -7.01 1.72
N ALA A 83 -5.16 -7.22 0.40
CA ALA A 83 -4.02 -7.72 -0.35
C ALA A 83 -2.82 -6.78 -0.26
N ASP A 84 -3.04 -5.46 -0.36
CA ASP A 84 -1.99 -4.45 -0.15
C ASP A 84 -1.27 -4.64 1.19
N LYS A 85 -2.04 -4.83 2.28
CA LYS A 85 -1.47 -5.00 3.62
C LYS A 85 -0.74 -6.32 3.80
N ILE A 86 -1.32 -7.41 3.30
CA ILE A 86 -0.68 -8.73 3.32
C ILE A 86 0.67 -8.63 2.59
N PHE A 87 0.70 -7.97 1.44
CA PHE A 87 1.91 -7.81 0.66
C PHE A 87 2.95 -6.96 1.41
N ILE A 88 2.64 -5.71 1.74
CA ILE A 88 3.64 -4.78 2.28
C ILE A 88 4.13 -5.19 3.68
N HIS A 89 3.23 -5.65 4.56
CA HIS A 89 3.60 -6.10 5.90
C HIS A 89 4.20 -7.50 5.88
N GLY A 90 3.77 -8.36 4.96
CA GLY A 90 4.40 -9.66 4.75
C GLY A 90 5.86 -9.50 4.32
N VAL A 91 6.16 -8.61 3.37
CA VAL A 91 7.54 -8.31 2.98
C VAL A 91 8.33 -7.68 4.14
N LEU A 92 7.74 -6.72 4.85
CA LEU A 92 8.36 -6.09 6.02
C LEU A 92 8.83 -7.13 7.05
N TRP A 93 7.94 -8.04 7.46
CA TRP A 93 8.19 -8.98 8.55
C TRP A 93 8.96 -10.22 8.11
N LEU A 94 8.71 -10.75 6.92
CA LEU A 94 9.31 -12.02 6.47
C LEU A 94 10.62 -11.82 5.71
N ALA A 95 10.83 -10.67 5.06
CA ALA A 95 12.00 -10.44 4.22
C ALA A 95 12.98 -9.38 4.75
N CYS A 96 12.50 -8.40 5.52
CA CYS A 96 13.29 -7.27 5.97
C CYS A 96 13.67 -7.32 7.47
N TYR A 97 12.78 -7.77 8.35
CA TYR A 97 13.11 -8.02 9.76
C TYR A 97 14.17 -9.14 9.88
N PRO A 98 15.15 -9.05 10.80
CA PRO A 98 15.37 -8.04 11.84
C PRO A 98 16.25 -6.84 11.44
N ARG A 99 16.55 -6.64 10.15
CA ARG A 99 17.41 -5.51 9.71
C ARG A 99 16.74 -4.15 9.90
N ILE A 100 15.40 -4.13 9.89
CA ILE A 100 14.62 -2.97 10.32
C ILE A 100 14.43 -3.04 11.83
N PRO A 101 14.69 -1.96 12.58
CA PRO A 101 14.48 -1.93 14.03
C PRO A 101 13.05 -2.31 14.41
N LEU A 102 12.92 -3.20 15.40
CA LEU A 102 11.62 -3.70 15.86
C LEU A 102 10.60 -2.58 16.18
N PRO A 103 10.97 -1.49 16.89
CA PRO A 103 10.02 -0.41 17.17
C PRO A 103 9.46 0.23 15.89
N ALA A 104 10.27 0.38 14.84
CA ALA A 104 9.82 0.93 13.58
C ALA A 104 8.85 -0.01 12.86
N ALA A 105 9.18 -1.31 12.79
CA ALA A 105 8.32 -2.33 12.16
C ALA A 105 6.95 -2.43 12.84
N VAL A 106 6.93 -2.45 14.18
CA VAL A 106 5.70 -2.47 14.98
C VAL A 106 4.90 -1.19 14.79
N ALA A 107 5.53 -0.02 14.89
CA ALA A 107 4.85 1.27 14.76
C ALA A 107 4.20 1.45 13.38
N MET A 108 4.89 1.04 12.31
CA MET A 108 4.33 1.06 10.95
C MET A 108 3.09 0.16 10.85
N SER A 109 3.19 -1.08 11.32
CA SER A 109 2.09 -2.05 11.31
C SER A 109 0.88 -1.54 12.10
N TYR A 110 1.13 -0.96 13.28
CA TYR A 110 0.11 -0.43 14.16
C TYR A 110 -0.61 0.79 13.58
N LEU A 111 0.13 1.80 13.08
CA LEU A 111 -0.49 2.97 12.47
C LEU A 111 -1.29 2.62 11.22
N ASP A 112 -0.85 1.62 10.44
CA ASP A 112 -1.63 1.14 9.29
C ASP A 112 -2.94 0.48 9.70
N ALA A 113 -2.92 -0.32 10.77
CA ALA A 113 -4.13 -0.91 11.32
C ALA A 113 -5.10 0.20 11.79
N LEU A 114 -4.61 1.23 12.49
CA LEU A 114 -5.44 2.36 12.91
C LEU A 114 -6.06 3.12 11.73
N LEU A 115 -5.28 3.40 10.68
CA LEU A 115 -5.76 4.04 9.46
C LEU A 115 -6.81 3.20 8.73
N THR A 116 -6.69 1.87 8.82
CA THR A 116 -7.66 0.92 8.26
C THR A 116 -9.00 0.96 8.98
N VAL A 117 -8.99 1.20 10.29
CA VAL A 117 -10.21 1.25 11.12
C VAL A 117 -10.89 2.61 11.03
N ILE A 118 -10.13 3.71 11.09
CA ILE A 118 -10.70 5.06 11.17
C ILE A 118 -11.44 5.48 9.90
N ARG A 119 -10.99 5.03 8.72
CA ARG A 119 -11.59 5.42 7.43
C ARG A 119 -13.01 4.87 7.24
N PRO A 120 -13.28 3.56 7.45
CA PRO A 120 -14.64 3.03 7.48
C PRO A 120 -15.50 3.68 8.57
N MET A 121 -14.94 3.92 9.76
CA MET A 121 -15.67 4.55 10.86
C MET A 121 -16.15 5.97 10.50
N LYS A 122 -15.31 6.80 9.86
CA LYS A 122 -15.73 8.11 9.33
C LYS A 122 -16.89 7.97 8.34
N ARG A 123 -16.83 6.97 7.46
CA ARG A 123 -17.90 6.70 6.47
C ARG A 123 -19.22 6.35 7.15
N TYR A 124 -19.17 5.53 8.20
CA TYR A 124 -20.34 5.14 8.99
C TYR A 124 -20.96 6.35 9.70
N LEU A 125 -20.13 7.26 10.20
CA LEU A 125 -20.54 8.49 10.91
C LEU A 125 -20.86 9.67 9.97
N GLY A 126 -21.03 9.44 8.66
CA GLY A 126 -21.39 10.49 7.71
C GLY A 126 -20.28 11.51 7.39
N SER A 127 -19.06 11.29 7.89
CA SER A 127 -17.88 12.14 7.63
C SER A 127 -17.12 11.68 6.38
N THR A 128 -16.31 12.57 5.81
CA THR A 128 -15.60 12.28 4.55
C THR A 128 -14.51 11.21 4.77
N ALA A 129 -14.65 10.06 4.12
CA ALA A 129 -13.68 8.96 4.21
C ALA A 129 -12.55 9.03 3.17
N LYS A 130 -12.43 10.15 2.43
CA LYS A 130 -11.40 10.31 1.40
C LYS A 130 -10.00 10.33 2.01
N ALA A 131 -9.08 9.60 1.39
CA ALA A 131 -7.67 9.62 1.79
C ALA A 131 -7.07 11.02 1.63
N ASN A 132 -6.40 11.50 2.67
CA ASN A 132 -5.63 12.74 2.62
C ASN A 132 -4.28 12.51 1.91
N ASP A 133 -3.61 13.60 1.54
CA ASP A 133 -2.36 13.53 0.78
C ASP A 133 -1.22 12.90 1.59
N PHE A 134 -1.20 13.10 2.91
CA PHE A 134 -0.26 12.41 3.81
C PHE A 134 -0.37 10.88 3.69
N GLY A 135 -1.59 10.36 3.61
CA GLY A 135 -1.82 8.92 3.45
C GLY A 135 -1.29 8.35 2.13
N LYS A 136 -1.26 9.16 1.06
CA LYS A 136 -0.71 8.74 -0.24
C LYS A 136 0.82 8.73 -0.20
N TRP A 137 1.43 9.80 0.31
CA TRP A 137 2.87 9.91 0.46
C TRP A 137 3.45 8.85 1.39
N LYS A 138 2.72 8.54 2.47
CA LYS A 138 3.04 7.45 3.39
C LYS A 138 3.27 6.12 2.66
N THR A 139 2.36 5.74 1.75
CA THR A 139 2.49 4.49 0.99
C THR A 139 3.73 4.50 0.09
N VAL A 140 4.01 5.62 -0.57
CA VAL A 140 5.22 5.76 -1.42
C VAL A 140 6.49 5.60 -0.59
N PHE A 141 6.59 6.32 0.53
CA PHE A 141 7.77 6.26 1.40
C PHE A 141 7.95 4.87 1.98
N GLN A 142 6.87 4.23 2.43
CA GLN A 142 6.93 2.88 2.99
C GLN A 142 7.40 1.86 1.95
N ALA A 143 6.86 1.90 0.72
CA ALA A 143 7.27 1.03 -0.37
C ALA A 143 8.74 1.22 -0.74
N VAL A 144 9.20 2.47 -0.86
CA VAL A 144 10.61 2.78 -1.18
C VAL A 144 11.54 2.32 -0.06
N GLY A 145 11.21 2.64 1.20
CA GLY A 145 12.02 2.23 2.35
C GLY A 145 12.12 0.71 2.48
N ILE A 146 11.01 -0.02 2.33
CA ILE A 146 11.01 -1.49 2.33
C ILE A 146 11.81 -2.04 1.14
N GLY A 147 11.65 -1.45 -0.05
CA GLY A 147 12.42 -1.83 -1.24
C GLY A 147 13.93 -1.67 -1.05
N PHE A 148 14.37 -0.59 -0.40
CA PHE A 148 15.78 -0.35 -0.08
C PHE A 148 16.36 -1.42 0.84
N TYR A 149 15.60 -1.80 1.87
CA TYR A 149 15.96 -2.94 2.70
C TYR A 149 15.92 -4.27 1.93
N LEU A 150 15.00 -4.45 0.98
CA LEU A 150 14.87 -5.70 0.25
C LEU A 150 16.08 -5.97 -0.66
N VAL A 151 16.71 -4.92 -1.20
CA VAL A 151 17.86 -4.99 -2.11
C VAL A 151 19.19 -5.32 -1.38
N ARG A 152 19.24 -5.24 -0.04
CA ARG A 152 20.41 -5.64 0.79
C ARG A 152 21.72 -4.91 0.47
N LEU A 153 21.65 -3.68 -0.04
CA LEU A 153 22.83 -2.84 -0.23
C LEU A 153 23.03 -1.94 1.00
N PRO A 154 24.22 -1.90 1.63
CA PRO A 154 24.43 -1.14 2.87
C PRO A 154 24.06 0.34 2.77
N ILE A 155 24.39 0.99 1.64
CA ILE A 155 24.04 2.40 1.41
C ILE A 155 22.53 2.61 1.34
N LEU A 156 21.79 1.68 0.71
CA LEU A 156 20.34 1.75 0.60
C LEU A 156 19.66 1.45 1.94
N GLU A 157 20.15 0.46 2.70
CA GLU A 157 19.62 0.20 4.05
C GLU A 157 19.77 1.42 4.97
N THR A 158 20.92 2.10 4.91
CA THR A 158 21.17 3.34 5.65
C THR A 158 20.18 4.44 5.28
N LEU A 159 19.85 4.58 3.99
CA LEU A 159 18.83 5.52 3.51
C LEU A 159 17.40 5.01 3.75
N GLY A 160 17.20 3.71 3.89
CA GLY A 160 15.89 3.09 4.07
C GLY A 160 15.26 3.48 5.40
N LEU A 161 16.03 3.48 6.50
CA LEU A 161 15.51 3.83 7.82
C LEU A 161 14.91 5.24 7.90
N PRO A 162 15.60 6.33 7.49
CA PRO A 162 15.01 7.66 7.53
C PRO A 162 13.79 7.79 6.60
N ILE A 163 13.77 7.07 5.47
CA ILE A 163 12.59 7.02 4.60
C ILE A 163 11.40 6.34 5.31
N LEU A 164 11.63 5.23 6.01
CA LEU A 164 10.59 4.54 6.79
C LEU A 164 10.10 5.38 7.97
N ILE A 165 10.99 6.14 8.63
CA ILE A 165 10.60 7.13 9.65
C ILE A 165 9.73 8.22 9.02
N GLY A 166 10.10 8.71 7.84
CA GLY A 166 9.26 9.63 7.06
C GLY A 166 7.88 9.04 6.76
N ALA A 167 7.80 7.77 6.36
CA ALA A 167 6.54 7.07 6.16
C ALA A 167 5.69 7.02 7.45
N LEU A 168 6.33 6.78 8.60
CA LEU A 168 5.67 6.76 9.91
C LEU A 168 5.11 8.13 10.29
N VAL A 169 5.88 9.20 10.07
CA VAL A 169 5.43 10.58 10.29
C VAL A 169 4.23 10.90 9.41
N MET A 170 4.28 10.56 8.12
CA MET A 170 3.17 10.74 7.20
C MET A 170 1.94 9.92 7.61
N ALA A 171 2.13 8.70 8.14
CA ALA A 171 1.05 7.88 8.69
C ALA A 171 0.38 8.57 9.89
N ALA A 172 1.18 9.09 10.82
CA ALA A 172 0.70 9.76 12.02
C ALA A 172 -0.05 11.05 11.68
N LEU A 173 0.49 11.87 10.76
CA LEU A 173 -0.20 13.07 10.24
C LEU A 173 -1.51 12.71 9.54
N SER A 174 -1.50 11.63 8.74
CA SER A 174 -2.70 11.14 8.07
C SER A 174 -3.77 10.74 9.08
N PHE A 175 -3.38 9.99 10.12
CA PHE A 175 -4.28 9.55 11.18
C PHE A 175 -4.82 10.72 11.99
N GLY A 176 -3.96 11.66 12.41
CA GLY A 176 -4.36 12.85 13.15
C GLY A 176 -5.35 13.73 12.36
N GLY A 177 -5.19 13.84 11.03
CA GLY A 177 -6.15 14.49 10.16
C GLY A 177 -7.51 13.78 10.18
N HIS A 178 -7.52 12.46 10.01
CA HIS A 178 -8.76 11.67 10.06
C HIS A 178 -9.45 11.72 11.42
N ALA A 179 -8.70 11.69 12.52
CA ALA A 179 -9.24 11.79 13.87
C ALA A 179 -9.86 13.18 14.12
N ARG A 180 -9.19 14.25 13.74
CA ARG A 180 -9.71 15.62 13.87
C ARG A 180 -11.01 15.81 13.11
N ASP A 181 -11.08 15.33 11.88
CA ASP A 181 -12.29 15.41 11.05
C ASP A 181 -13.47 14.63 11.67
N LEU A 182 -13.18 13.56 12.41
CA LEU A 182 -14.19 12.76 13.09
C LEU A 182 -14.76 13.48 14.31
N PHE A 183 -13.91 14.09 15.13
CA PHE A 183 -14.36 14.83 16.30
C PHE A 183 -15.15 16.08 15.90
N ARG A 184 -14.74 16.78 14.83
CA ARG A 184 -15.47 17.96 14.31
C ARG A 184 -16.85 17.64 13.73
N SER A 185 -17.10 16.40 13.30
CA SER A 185 -18.43 16.00 12.79
C SER A 185 -19.44 15.67 13.90
N ASN A 186 -18.99 15.56 15.16
CA ASN A 186 -19.85 15.28 16.31
C ASN A 186 -20.30 16.56 17.07
N ASP A 187 -19.93 17.75 16.60
CA ASP A 187 -20.30 19.05 17.21
C ASP A 187 -21.67 19.59 16.70
N PHE A 188 -22.59 18.72 16.29
CA PHE A 188 -23.97 19.08 15.87
C PHE A 188 -25.01 18.20 16.55
#